data_AF-A0A3D2SDN9-F1
#
_entry.id   AF-A0A3D2SDN9-F1
#
_cell.length_a   1.000
_cell.length_b   1.000
_cell.length_c   1.000
_cell.angle_alpha   90.00
_cell.angle_beta   90.00
_cell.angle_gamma   90.00
#
_symmetry.space_group_name_H-M   'P 1'
#
loop_
_entity.id
_entity.type
_entity.pdbx_description
1 polymer ?
#
loop_
_entity_poly.entity_id
_entity_poly.type
_entity_poly.pdbx_seq_one_letter_code
_entity_poly.pdbx_strand_id
1 'polypeptide(L)'
;MLWKKIVATAIVCLIIGYFIGVHLPYNWGAIMISDTPISKAEYYQLVTSIFEAIGTCAAVIVALFLNEIRACFKKVSFDIALSSEDALEEVEDIKGTKKALKYYNHIEFFNKGNINAQNCELYLENAEFFLSENNKNCDSFSVGNEPINWGNNSSPMVYVPSQGKKILRIFEMIAPLKQSNPTGKDDNIIPAQYSFLGFPHNVDAKKGKWELIYCLNSTNSKPQRFKLRIEWNGEWEGRQADMKKLLTMKLEQL
;
A
#
# COMPACT_ATOMS: atom_id res chain seq x y z
N MET A 1 4.55 4.49 -17.90
CA MET A 1 3.44 5.01 -18.71
C MET A 1 3.40 6.54 -18.79
N LEU A 2 3.65 7.28 -17.70
CA LEU A 2 3.56 8.75 -17.68
C LEU A 2 4.52 9.44 -18.68
N TRP A 3 5.78 8.99 -18.77
CA TRP A 3 6.78 9.51 -19.71
C TRP A 3 6.35 9.40 -21.18
N LYS A 4 5.74 8.26 -21.57
CA LYS A 4 5.23 8.06 -22.93
C LYS A 4 4.10 9.04 -23.27
N LYS A 5 3.26 9.39 -22.27
CA LYS A 5 2.20 10.40 -22.44
C LYS A 5 2.78 11.81 -22.59
N ILE A 6 3.77 12.17 -21.78
CA ILE A 6 4.43 13.49 -21.84
C ILE A 6 5.12 13.69 -23.20
N VAL A 7 5.86 12.69 -23.68
CA VAL A 7 6.51 12.74 -25.00
C VAL A 7 5.48 12.85 -26.13
N ALA A 8 4.38 12.10 -26.06
CA ALA A 8 3.32 12.19 -27.06
C ALA A 8 2.67 13.57 -27.09
N THR A 9 2.40 14.17 -25.93
CA THR A 9 1.84 15.53 -25.84
C THR A 9 2.80 16.58 -26.39
N ALA A 10 4.11 16.46 -26.11
CA ALA A 10 5.12 17.37 -26.65
C ALA A 10 5.19 17.31 -28.19
N ILE A 11 5.12 16.13 -28.78
CA ILE A 11 5.09 15.94 -30.24
C ILE A 11 3.83 16.57 -30.84
N VAL A 12 2.67 16.38 -30.22
CA VAL A 12 1.41 17.00 -30.68
C VAL A 12 1.47 18.52 -30.59
N CYS A 13 2.03 19.09 -29.51
CA CYS A 13 2.23 20.53 -29.39
C CYS A 13 3.19 21.10 -30.46
N LEU A 14 4.26 20.39 -30.82
CA LEU A 14 5.17 20.79 -31.91
C LEU A 14 4.46 20.80 -33.27
N ILE A 15 3.66 19.77 -33.54
CA ILE A 15 2.88 19.67 -34.78
C ILE A 15 1.85 20.81 -34.86
N ILE A 16 1.09 21.04 -33.78
CA ILE A 16 0.10 22.12 -33.73
C ILE A 16 0.78 23.49 -33.86
N GLY A 17 1.91 23.71 -33.16
CA GLY A 17 2.69 24.95 -33.27
C GLY A 17 3.19 25.20 -34.69
N TYR A 18 3.67 24.17 -35.38
CA TYR A 18 4.06 24.25 -36.79
C TYR A 18 2.88 24.63 -37.68
N PHE A 19 1.72 23.97 -37.54
CA PHE A 19 0.54 24.27 -38.36
C PHE A 19 -0.04 25.65 -38.08
N ILE A 20 -0.06 26.10 -36.82
CA ILE A 20 -0.48 27.46 -36.45
C ILE A 20 0.46 28.50 -37.08
N GLY A 21 1.77 28.26 -37.05
CA GLY A 21 2.76 29.13 -37.68
C GLY A 21 2.65 29.21 -39.21
N VAL A 22 2.23 28.12 -39.87
CA VAL A 22 2.05 28.06 -41.33
C VAL A 22 0.69 28.64 -41.78
N HIS A 23 -0.37 28.52 -40.97
CA HIS A 23 -1.74 28.88 -41.38
C HIS A 23 -2.29 30.19 -40.80
N LEU A 24 -1.66 30.79 -39.78
CA LEU A 24 -2.00 32.16 -39.38
C LEU A 24 -1.34 33.17 -40.35
N PRO A 25 -2.10 34.05 -41.00
CA PRO A 25 -1.59 35.04 -41.94
C PRO A 25 -1.05 36.25 -41.19
N TYR A 26 -0.11 36.05 -40.27
CA TYR A 26 0.92 37.06 -40.08
C TYR A 26 1.84 36.90 -41.30
N ASN A 27 2.17 37.97 -42.02
CA ASN A 27 2.99 37.98 -43.24
C ASN A 27 4.43 37.43 -43.03
N TRP A 28 4.58 36.18 -42.62
CA TRP A 28 5.74 35.34 -42.85
C TRP A 28 5.42 34.50 -44.08
N GLY A 29 5.49 35.15 -45.25
CA GLY A 29 5.43 34.44 -46.53
C GLY A 29 6.48 33.33 -46.60
N ALA A 30 6.45 32.53 -47.66
CA ALA A 30 7.51 31.56 -47.96
C ALA A 30 8.87 32.20 -47.63
N ILE A 31 9.65 31.58 -46.75
CA ILE A 31 10.93 32.11 -46.27
C ILE A 31 11.73 32.48 -47.51
N MET A 32 11.78 33.76 -47.85
CA MET A 32 12.61 34.27 -48.93
C MET A 32 14.02 34.17 -48.38
N ILE A 33 14.73 33.11 -48.76
CA ILE A 33 16.14 32.96 -48.47
C ILE A 33 16.82 34.10 -49.24
N SER A 34 17.06 35.21 -48.54
CA SER A 34 17.88 36.29 -49.05
C SER A 34 19.33 35.81 -48.99
N ASP A 35 20.01 35.74 -50.12
CA ASP A 35 21.44 35.39 -50.23
C ASP A 35 22.38 36.47 -49.63
N THR A 36 21.83 37.40 -48.84
CA THR A 36 22.59 38.42 -48.13
C THR A 36 23.38 37.79 -46.98
N PRO A 37 24.72 37.91 -46.96
CA PRO A 37 25.53 37.34 -45.89
C PRO A 37 25.19 38.02 -44.55
N ILE A 38 24.71 37.21 -43.60
CA ILE A 38 24.34 37.65 -42.25
C ILE A 38 25.62 38.00 -41.48
N SER A 39 25.64 39.14 -40.79
CA SER A 39 26.76 39.50 -39.92
C SER A 39 26.84 38.55 -38.72
N LYS A 40 28.06 38.28 -38.21
CA LYS A 40 28.23 37.48 -36.97
C LYS A 40 27.37 38.01 -35.83
N ALA A 41 27.21 39.33 -35.72
CA ALA A 41 26.40 39.97 -34.68
C ALA A 41 24.90 39.63 -34.82
N GLU A 42 24.36 39.69 -36.04
CA GLU A 42 22.96 39.39 -36.35
C GLU A 42 22.66 37.90 -36.12
N TYR A 43 23.60 37.02 -36.47
CA TYR A 43 23.47 35.59 -36.18
C TYR A 43 23.36 35.31 -34.68
N TYR A 44 24.26 35.89 -33.86
CA TYR A 44 24.19 35.71 -32.41
C TYR A 44 22.93 36.30 -31.81
N GLN A 45 22.47 37.47 -32.29
CA GLN A 45 21.21 38.08 -31.86
C GLN A 45 20.01 37.18 -32.16
N LEU A 46 19.93 36.60 -33.35
CA LEU A 46 18.86 35.69 -33.72
C LEU A 46 18.84 34.45 -32.81
N VAL A 47 20.01 33.86 -32.55
CA VAL A 47 20.15 32.71 -31.66
C VAL A 47 19.71 33.08 -30.24
N THR A 48 20.16 34.22 -29.71
CA THR A 48 19.75 34.66 -28.36
C THR A 48 18.26 34.92 -28.27
N SER A 49 17.65 35.56 -29.27
CA SER A 49 16.20 35.82 -29.29
C SER A 49 15.36 34.55 -29.33
N ILE A 50 15.84 33.48 -29.99
CA ILE A 50 15.18 32.17 -29.94
C ILE A 50 15.23 31.60 -28.51
N PHE A 51 16.38 31.64 -27.84
CA PHE A 51 16.49 31.18 -26.46
C PHE A 51 15.66 32.03 -25.49
N GLU A 52 15.61 33.35 -25.70
CA GLU A 52 14.75 34.26 -24.94
C GLU A 52 13.28 33.90 -25.11
N ALA A 53 12.81 33.69 -26.34
CA ALA A 53 11.43 33.30 -26.62
C ALA A 53 11.06 31.96 -25.95
N ILE A 54 11.95 30.96 -26.02
CA ILE A 54 11.78 29.68 -25.32
C ILE A 54 11.71 29.90 -23.81
N GLY A 55 12.61 30.73 -23.26
CA GLY A 55 12.64 31.09 -21.84
C GLY A 55 11.34 31.74 -21.38
N THR A 56 10.82 32.71 -22.14
CA THR A 56 9.55 33.38 -21.84
C THR A 56 8.38 32.40 -21.90
N CYS A 57 8.30 31.56 -22.93
CA CYS A 57 7.25 30.54 -23.02
C CYS A 57 7.31 29.53 -21.86
N ALA A 58 8.51 29.06 -21.49
CA ALA A 58 8.71 28.16 -20.37
C ALA A 58 8.30 28.82 -19.04
N ALA A 59 8.67 30.09 -18.83
CA ALA A 59 8.29 30.85 -17.64
C ALA A 59 6.77 31.00 -17.53
N VAL A 60 6.07 31.28 -18.65
CA VAL A 60 4.60 31.35 -18.69
C VAL A 60 3.97 29.98 -18.39
N ILE A 61 4.48 28.89 -18.96
CA ILE A 61 3.99 27.54 -18.67
C ILE A 61 4.17 27.20 -17.19
N VAL A 62 5.35 27.46 -16.62
CA VAL A 62 5.60 27.23 -15.19
C VAL A 62 4.70 28.12 -14.34
N ALA A 63 4.50 29.38 -14.69
CA ALA A 63 3.63 30.29 -13.94
C ALA A 63 2.15 29.86 -13.98
N LEU A 64 1.66 29.40 -15.13
CA LEU A 64 0.28 28.95 -15.29
C LEU A 64 0.03 27.58 -14.65
N PHE A 65 1.01 26.66 -14.71
CA PHE A 65 0.84 25.27 -14.32
C PHE A 65 1.68 24.82 -13.12
N LEU A 66 2.21 25.77 -12.32
CA LEU A 66 3.12 25.47 -11.21
C LEU A 66 2.54 24.41 -10.27
N ASN A 67 1.25 24.54 -9.96
CA ASN A 67 0.57 23.70 -8.98
C ASN A 67 0.29 22.31 -9.53
N GLU A 68 -0.08 22.20 -10.80
CA GLU A 68 -0.33 20.96 -11.53
C GLU A 68 0.97 20.19 -11.70
N ILE A 69 2.05 20.87 -12.09
CA ILE A 69 3.40 20.30 -12.16
C ILE A 69 3.80 19.77 -10.79
N ARG A 70 3.67 20.59 -9.73
CA ARG A 70 3.95 20.15 -8.35
C ARG A 70 3.09 18.97 -7.93
N ALA A 71 1.81 18.95 -8.31
CA ALA A 71 0.90 17.85 -8.01
C ALA A 71 1.33 16.54 -8.69
N CYS A 72 1.91 16.60 -9.90
CA CYS A 72 2.48 15.40 -10.54
C CYS A 72 3.65 14.80 -9.74
N PHE A 73 4.36 15.61 -8.96
CA PHE A 73 5.43 15.11 -8.08
C PHE A 73 4.91 14.66 -6.72
N LYS A 74 3.73 15.10 -6.29
CA LYS A 74 3.12 14.65 -5.02
C LYS A 74 2.63 13.21 -5.17
N LYS A 75 3.22 12.31 -4.38
CA LYS A 75 2.89 10.88 -4.40
C LYS A 75 2.82 10.35 -2.98
N VAL A 76 1.69 9.74 -2.64
CA VAL A 76 1.58 8.81 -1.50
C VAL A 76 2.01 7.44 -2.00
N SER A 77 2.84 6.76 -1.22
CA SER A 77 3.28 5.40 -1.53
C SER A 77 3.48 4.65 -0.23
N PHE A 78 2.67 3.64 0.02
CA PHE A 78 2.88 2.77 1.18
C PHE A 78 3.82 1.62 0.84
N ASP A 79 4.66 1.32 1.81
CA ASP A 79 5.36 0.06 1.96
C ASP A 79 4.69 -0.69 3.11
N ILE A 80 4.14 -1.86 2.80
CA ILE A 80 3.32 -2.65 3.72
C ILE A 80 4.08 -3.92 4.04
N ALA A 81 4.40 -4.13 5.29
CA ALA A 81 5.21 -5.27 5.73
C ALA A 81 4.72 -5.82 7.07
N LEU A 82 5.06 -7.07 7.37
CA LEU A 82 4.96 -7.61 8.72
C LEU A 82 6.11 -7.07 9.57
N SER A 83 5.86 -6.78 10.83
CA SER A 83 6.91 -6.34 11.77
C SER A 83 7.98 -7.41 12.02
N SER A 84 7.59 -8.68 11.91
CA SER A 84 8.45 -9.83 12.14
C SER A 84 8.08 -10.95 11.16
N GLU A 85 9.07 -11.70 10.69
CA GLU A 85 8.86 -12.91 9.88
C GLU A 85 8.16 -14.00 10.70
N ASP A 86 8.57 -14.17 11.96
CA ASP A 86 7.98 -15.12 12.89
C ASP A 86 6.90 -14.44 13.76
N ALA A 87 5.97 -15.24 14.30
CA ALA A 87 5.04 -14.76 15.33
C ALA A 87 5.79 -14.32 16.59
N LEU A 88 5.37 -13.21 17.18
CA LEU A 88 5.79 -12.77 18.51
C LEU A 88 5.00 -13.54 19.57
N GLU A 89 5.58 -13.74 20.75
CA GLU A 89 4.92 -14.41 21.88
C GLU A 89 4.57 -13.44 23.00
N GLU A 90 3.41 -13.64 23.61
CA GLU A 90 3.10 -13.15 24.95
C GLU A 90 3.13 -14.34 25.91
N VAL A 91 3.83 -14.20 27.02
CA VAL A 91 4.21 -15.32 27.89
C VAL A 91 3.76 -15.06 29.31
N GLU A 92 3.26 -16.10 29.96
CA GLU A 92 2.98 -16.13 31.40
C GLU A 92 3.95 -17.09 32.09
N ASP A 93 4.38 -16.73 33.30
CA ASP A 93 5.17 -17.60 34.16
C ASP A 93 4.24 -18.35 35.12
N ILE A 94 4.05 -19.64 34.86
CA ILE A 94 3.25 -20.51 35.70
C ILE A 94 4.21 -21.44 36.46
N LYS A 95 4.40 -21.16 37.75
CA LYS A 95 5.22 -21.98 38.67
C LYS A 95 6.66 -22.20 38.16
N GLY A 96 7.28 -21.19 37.57
CA GLY A 96 8.66 -21.24 37.05
C GLY A 96 8.76 -21.79 35.63
N THR A 97 7.64 -22.14 34.99
CA THR A 97 7.60 -22.55 33.58
C THR A 97 6.94 -21.46 32.75
N LYS A 98 7.72 -20.84 31.87
CA LYS A 98 7.24 -19.86 30.90
C LYS A 98 6.44 -20.54 29.79
N LYS A 99 5.18 -20.17 29.62
CA LYS A 99 4.29 -20.66 28.56
C LYS A 99 3.67 -19.51 27.78
N ALA A 100 3.59 -19.66 26.46
CA ALA A 100 2.91 -18.70 25.61
C ALA A 100 1.40 -18.70 25.86
N LEU A 101 0.85 -17.54 26.17
CA LEU A 101 -0.59 -17.28 26.23
C LEU A 101 -1.17 -17.04 24.84
N LYS A 102 -0.39 -16.38 23.99
CA LYS A 102 -0.77 -16.12 22.61
C LYS A 102 0.44 -15.85 21.74
N TYR A 103 0.26 -16.11 20.46
CA TYR A 103 1.15 -15.66 19.39
C TYR A 103 0.48 -14.55 18.62
N TYR A 104 1.21 -13.53 18.22
CA TYR A 104 0.65 -12.41 17.46
C TYR A 104 1.66 -11.84 16.48
N ASN A 105 1.17 -11.09 15.50
CA ASN A 105 2.02 -10.30 14.63
C ASN A 105 1.41 -8.94 14.34
N HIS A 106 2.26 -8.01 13.94
CA HIS A 106 1.87 -6.68 13.57
C HIS A 106 2.10 -6.44 12.08
N ILE A 107 1.24 -5.63 11.50
CA ILE A 107 1.40 -5.07 10.18
C ILE A 107 1.86 -3.61 10.29
N GLU A 108 2.72 -3.23 9.38
CA GLU A 108 3.35 -1.92 9.33
C GLU A 108 2.97 -1.24 8.03
N PHE A 109 2.39 -0.05 8.15
CA PHE A 109 2.11 0.83 7.02
C PHE A 109 3.10 1.99 7.06
N PHE A 110 4.12 1.92 6.21
CA PHE A 110 5.14 2.96 6.10
C PHE A 110 4.91 3.82 4.86
N ASN A 111 4.69 5.12 5.03
CA ASN A 111 4.50 6.03 3.91
C ASN A 111 5.86 6.50 3.36
N LYS A 112 6.34 5.82 2.31
CA LYS A 112 7.52 6.21 1.52
C LYS A 112 7.26 7.36 0.55
N GLY A 113 6.02 7.84 0.47
CA GLY A 113 5.64 9.00 -0.33
C GLY A 113 6.31 10.29 0.14
N ASN A 114 6.21 11.33 -0.68
CA ASN A 114 6.72 12.67 -0.35
C ASN A 114 5.64 13.60 0.22
N ILE A 115 4.40 13.10 0.33
CA ILE A 115 3.28 13.79 0.97
C ILE A 115 2.58 12.87 1.96
N ASN A 116 1.84 13.47 2.87
CA ASN A 116 1.08 12.75 3.89
C ASN A 116 -0.10 12.01 3.26
N ALA A 117 -0.41 10.82 3.76
CA ALA A 117 -1.61 10.10 3.40
C ALA A 117 -2.76 10.53 4.30
N GLN A 118 -3.88 10.91 3.66
CA GLN A 118 -5.06 11.45 4.35
C GLN A 118 -6.19 10.42 4.31
N ASN A 119 -7.01 10.43 5.36
CA ASN A 119 -8.20 9.60 5.52
C ASN A 119 -7.95 8.15 5.11
N CYS A 120 -6.92 7.54 5.69
CA CYS A 120 -6.57 6.16 5.41
C CYS A 120 -7.59 5.25 6.09
N GLU A 121 -8.18 4.34 5.32
CA GLU A 121 -9.16 3.37 5.78
C GLU A 121 -8.69 1.98 5.36
N LEU A 122 -8.77 1.03 6.28
CA LEU A 122 -8.37 -0.35 6.03
C LEU A 122 -9.61 -1.23 6.03
N TYR A 123 -9.73 -2.11 5.04
CA TYR A 123 -10.85 -3.02 4.88
C TYR A 123 -10.34 -4.45 4.79
N LEU A 124 -11.08 -5.40 5.36
CA LEU A 124 -10.95 -6.81 5.08
C LEU A 124 -11.95 -7.16 3.97
N GLU A 125 -11.47 -7.40 2.75
CA GLU A 125 -12.30 -7.63 1.56
C GLU A 125 -12.67 -9.12 1.38
N ASN A 126 -11.80 -10.04 1.80
CA ASN A 126 -12.05 -11.47 1.65
C ASN A 126 -11.30 -12.28 2.73
N ALA A 127 -11.89 -13.40 3.15
CA ALA A 127 -11.31 -14.36 4.07
C ALA A 127 -11.63 -15.78 3.61
N GLU A 128 -10.59 -16.55 3.30
CA GLU A 128 -10.71 -17.91 2.78
C GLU A 128 -9.85 -18.88 3.61
N PHE A 129 -10.40 -20.06 3.89
CA PHE A 129 -9.69 -21.15 4.57
C PHE A 129 -9.51 -22.34 3.64
N PHE A 130 -8.32 -22.93 3.69
CA PHE A 130 -7.90 -24.09 2.92
C PHE A 130 -7.39 -25.17 3.89
N LEU A 131 -8.03 -26.34 3.91
CA LEU A 131 -7.64 -27.45 4.79
C LEU A 131 -6.27 -28.05 4.42
N SER A 132 -5.87 -27.96 3.15
CA SER A 132 -4.59 -28.47 2.63
C SER A 132 -4.15 -27.62 1.45
N GLU A 133 -2.83 -27.41 1.28
CA GLU A 133 -2.25 -26.63 0.17
C GLU A 133 -2.71 -27.09 -1.22
N ASN A 134 -3.03 -28.38 -1.39
CA ASN A 134 -3.43 -28.97 -2.67
C ASN A 134 -4.94 -28.92 -2.94
N ASN A 135 -5.74 -28.46 -1.98
CA ASN A 135 -7.19 -28.48 -2.12
C ASN A 135 -7.66 -27.19 -2.84
N LYS A 136 -8.31 -27.34 -4.00
CA LYS A 136 -8.89 -26.19 -4.72
C LYS A 136 -10.16 -25.66 -4.08
N ASN A 137 -10.76 -26.43 -3.16
CA ASN A 137 -11.97 -26.04 -2.46
C ASN A 137 -11.58 -25.28 -1.19
N CYS A 138 -12.00 -24.03 -1.12
CA CYS A 138 -11.85 -23.18 0.05
C CYS A 138 -13.21 -22.91 0.71
N ASP A 139 -13.20 -22.77 2.02
CA ASP A 139 -14.32 -22.23 2.77
C ASP A 139 -14.17 -20.71 2.76
N SER A 140 -15.08 -20.02 2.06
CA SER A 140 -15.14 -18.55 2.07
C SER A 140 -15.98 -18.06 3.26
N PHE A 141 -15.48 -17.06 3.97
CA PHE A 141 -16.17 -16.46 5.11
C PHE A 141 -16.72 -15.09 4.74
N SER A 142 -17.92 -14.79 5.24
CA SER A 142 -18.50 -13.45 5.08
C SER A 142 -17.68 -12.45 5.88
N VAL A 143 -17.27 -11.35 5.23
CA VAL A 143 -16.58 -10.22 5.86
C VAL A 143 -17.49 -9.01 5.81
N GLY A 144 -17.46 -8.17 6.85
CA GLY A 144 -18.35 -7.02 6.95
C GLY A 144 -18.10 -5.94 5.88
N ASN A 145 -16.90 -5.91 5.26
CA ASN A 145 -16.45 -4.83 4.38
C ASN A 145 -16.57 -3.43 5.02
N GLU A 146 -16.49 -3.37 6.34
CA GLU A 146 -16.53 -2.14 7.11
C GLU A 146 -15.11 -1.59 7.34
N PRO A 147 -14.94 -0.26 7.45
CA PRO A 147 -13.65 0.32 7.81
C PRO A 147 -13.18 -0.19 9.18
N ILE A 148 -12.02 -0.82 9.19
CA ILE A 148 -11.40 -1.33 10.42
C ILE A 148 -10.94 -0.14 11.25
N ASN A 149 -11.20 -0.19 12.55
CA ASN A 149 -10.67 0.81 13.48
C ASN A 149 -9.20 0.50 13.82
N TRP A 150 -8.31 1.46 13.59
CA TRP A 150 -6.86 1.35 13.79
C TRP A 150 -6.43 1.46 15.27
N GLY A 151 -7.37 1.27 16.20
CA GLY A 151 -7.18 1.28 17.65
C GLY A 151 -7.89 2.47 18.30
N ASN A 152 -8.83 2.18 19.21
CA ASN A 152 -9.61 3.06 20.13
C ASN A 152 -9.86 4.53 19.73
N ASN A 153 -9.82 4.85 18.45
CA ASN A 153 -10.19 6.16 17.94
C ASN A 153 -11.68 6.13 17.64
N SER A 154 -12.36 7.25 17.86
CA SER A 154 -13.77 7.41 17.47
C SER A 154 -13.95 7.39 15.95
N SER A 155 -12.87 7.56 15.17
CA SER A 155 -12.87 7.54 13.71
C SER A 155 -11.98 6.41 13.17
N PRO A 156 -12.44 5.64 12.18
CA PRO A 156 -11.62 4.65 11.47
C PRO A 156 -10.62 5.30 10.50
N MET A 157 -10.81 6.59 10.17
CA MET A 157 -9.92 7.32 9.27
C MET A 157 -8.62 7.70 9.97
N VAL A 158 -7.50 7.27 9.41
CA VAL A 158 -6.17 7.54 9.97
C VAL A 158 -5.32 8.43 9.07
N TYR A 159 -4.60 9.34 9.70
CA TYR A 159 -3.55 10.12 9.07
C TYR A 159 -2.20 9.40 9.20
N VAL A 160 -1.49 9.26 8.08
CA VAL A 160 -0.11 8.72 8.05
C VAL A 160 0.83 9.77 7.45
N PRO A 161 1.72 10.38 8.25
CA PRO A 161 2.62 11.42 7.75
C PRO A 161 3.60 10.87 6.70
N SER A 162 4.12 11.75 5.86
CA SER A 162 5.22 11.47 4.94
C SER A 162 6.42 10.95 5.74
N GLN A 163 7.03 9.85 5.29
CA GLN A 163 8.10 9.14 6.02
C GLN A 163 7.69 8.67 7.43
N GLY A 164 6.38 8.60 7.68
CA GLY A 164 5.79 8.11 8.92
C GLY A 164 5.36 6.67 8.81
N LYS A 165 5.19 6.03 9.97
CA LYS A 165 4.78 4.64 10.13
C LYS A 165 3.58 4.51 11.05
N LYS A 166 2.68 3.60 10.73
CA LYS A 166 1.63 3.11 11.63
C LYS A 166 1.74 1.60 11.78
N ILE A 167 1.48 1.11 12.97
CA ILE A 167 1.61 -0.32 13.32
C ILE A 167 0.28 -0.76 13.89
N LEU A 168 -0.26 -1.87 13.38
CA LEU A 168 -1.50 -2.49 13.87
C LEU A 168 -1.25 -3.95 14.15
N ARG A 169 -1.96 -4.51 15.13
CA ARG A 169 -1.95 -5.95 15.34
C ARG A 169 -2.89 -6.60 14.34
N ILE A 170 -2.35 -7.40 13.44
CA ILE A 170 -3.11 -7.98 12.33
C ILE A 170 -3.65 -9.38 12.64
N PHE A 171 -2.94 -10.10 13.51
CA PHE A 171 -3.22 -11.48 13.83
C PHE A 171 -2.90 -11.79 15.29
N GLU A 172 -3.75 -12.59 15.91
CA GLU A 172 -3.51 -13.26 17.18
C GLU A 172 -3.96 -14.73 17.12
N MET A 173 -3.18 -15.61 17.75
CA MET A 173 -3.53 -16.99 18.03
C MET A 173 -3.46 -17.22 19.53
N ILE A 174 -4.62 -17.47 20.13
CA ILE A 174 -4.80 -17.62 21.57
C ILE A 174 -4.60 -19.08 21.96
N ALA A 175 -3.87 -19.32 23.06
CA ALA A 175 -3.57 -20.66 23.56
C ALA A 175 -4.84 -21.45 23.92
N PRO A 176 -4.82 -22.78 23.77
CA PRO A 176 -5.90 -23.63 24.25
C PRO A 176 -5.99 -23.58 25.77
N LEU A 177 -7.21 -23.48 26.31
CA LEU A 177 -7.46 -23.40 27.74
C LEU A 177 -8.12 -24.67 28.24
N LYS A 178 -7.62 -25.21 29.36
CA LYS A 178 -8.32 -26.26 30.11
C LYS A 178 -9.32 -25.59 31.05
N GLN A 179 -10.61 -25.90 30.91
CA GLN A 179 -11.64 -25.42 31.82
C GLN A 179 -12.00 -26.52 32.83
N SER A 180 -11.93 -26.21 34.12
CA SER A 180 -12.45 -27.07 35.18
C SER A 180 -13.97 -26.92 35.25
N ASN A 181 -14.71 -28.00 35.01
CA ASN A 181 -16.15 -28.01 35.22
C ASN A 181 -16.47 -28.18 36.73
N PRO A 182 -17.56 -27.58 37.25
CA PRO A 182 -17.98 -27.75 38.65
C PRO A 182 -18.35 -29.20 39.02
N THR A 183 -18.42 -30.11 38.04
CA THR A 183 -18.63 -31.55 38.21
C THR A 183 -17.34 -32.38 38.36
N GLY A 184 -16.16 -31.75 38.36
CA GLY A 184 -14.88 -32.43 38.63
C GLY A 184 -14.38 -33.37 37.51
N LYS A 185 -14.96 -33.28 36.30
CA LYS A 185 -14.43 -33.94 35.10
C LYS A 185 -13.61 -32.94 34.30
N ASP A 186 -12.30 -33.15 34.24
CA ASP A 186 -11.29 -32.32 33.55
C ASP A 186 -11.29 -32.53 32.02
N ASP A 187 -12.45 -32.50 31.37
CA ASP A 187 -12.55 -32.98 29.98
C ASP A 187 -12.88 -31.89 28.93
N ASN A 188 -13.11 -30.63 29.33
CA ASN A 188 -13.37 -29.55 28.36
C ASN A 188 -12.11 -28.74 28.06
N ILE A 189 -11.46 -29.06 26.93
CA ILE A 189 -10.37 -28.27 26.35
C ILE A 189 -10.99 -27.29 25.35
N ILE A 190 -10.86 -25.99 25.62
CA ILE A 190 -11.15 -24.95 24.63
C ILE A 190 -9.98 -24.98 23.63
N PRO A 191 -10.23 -25.20 22.33
CA PRO A 191 -9.17 -25.22 21.33
C PRO A 191 -8.51 -23.85 21.21
N ALA A 192 -7.32 -23.81 20.60
CA ALA A 192 -6.70 -22.54 20.23
C ALA A 192 -7.65 -21.74 19.32
N GLN A 193 -7.58 -20.41 19.38
CA GLN A 193 -8.46 -19.53 18.60
C GLN A 193 -7.64 -18.54 17.79
N TYR A 194 -8.08 -18.25 16.56
CA TYR A 194 -7.57 -17.15 15.77
C TYR A 194 -8.41 -15.89 15.96
N SER A 195 -7.73 -14.76 16.03
CA SER A 195 -8.31 -13.43 15.91
C SER A 195 -7.61 -12.70 14.76
N PHE A 196 -8.38 -12.32 13.75
CA PHE A 196 -7.88 -11.56 12.61
C PHE A 196 -8.40 -10.13 12.68
N LEU A 197 -7.54 -9.17 12.35
CA LEU A 197 -7.91 -7.76 12.32
C LEU A 197 -9.06 -7.54 11.33
N GLY A 198 -10.17 -6.97 11.81
CA GLY A 198 -11.36 -6.70 10.99
C GLY A 198 -12.32 -7.89 10.81
N PHE A 199 -12.02 -9.05 11.39
CA PHE A 199 -12.93 -10.18 11.41
C PHE A 199 -13.79 -10.14 12.70
N PRO A 200 -15.12 -10.33 12.62
CA PRO A 200 -16.03 -9.94 13.72
C PRO A 200 -15.94 -10.83 14.96
N HIS A 201 -15.51 -12.08 14.81
CA HIS A 201 -15.47 -13.07 15.88
C HIS A 201 -14.18 -13.87 15.83
N ASN A 202 -13.72 -14.36 16.97
CA ASN A 202 -12.65 -15.34 16.99
C ASN A 202 -13.13 -16.64 16.35
N VAL A 203 -12.24 -17.34 15.65
CA VAL A 203 -12.53 -18.63 15.02
C VAL A 203 -11.66 -19.71 15.62
N ASP A 204 -12.20 -20.93 15.75
CA ASP A 204 -11.41 -22.06 16.22
C ASP A 204 -10.24 -22.32 15.27
N ALA A 205 -9.05 -22.42 15.84
CA ALA A 205 -7.84 -22.70 15.09
C ALA A 205 -7.90 -24.14 14.57
N LYS A 206 -7.79 -24.28 13.25
CA LYS A 206 -7.72 -25.57 12.56
C LYS A 206 -6.42 -25.65 11.80
N LYS A 207 -5.92 -26.88 11.64
CA LYS A 207 -4.83 -27.18 10.72
C LYS A 207 -5.22 -26.75 9.31
N GLY A 208 -4.35 -26.00 8.64
CA GLY A 208 -4.57 -25.52 7.29
C GLY A 208 -4.02 -24.12 7.10
N LYS A 209 -4.52 -23.48 6.05
CA LYS A 209 -4.05 -22.18 5.57
C LYS A 209 -5.21 -21.21 5.46
N TRP A 210 -5.01 -20.01 5.99
CA TRP A 210 -5.88 -18.86 5.81
C TRP A 210 -5.28 -17.90 4.79
N GLU A 211 -6.12 -17.39 3.90
CA GLU A 211 -5.81 -16.25 3.03
C GLU A 211 -6.79 -15.10 3.31
N LEU A 212 -6.24 -13.97 3.74
CA LEU A 212 -7.00 -12.76 4.07
C LEU A 212 -6.57 -11.65 3.11
N ILE A 213 -7.52 -11.05 2.40
CA ILE A 213 -7.25 -9.95 1.47
C ILE A 213 -7.68 -8.64 2.13
N TYR A 214 -6.72 -7.74 2.29
CA TYR A 214 -6.93 -6.42 2.85
C TYR A 214 -6.76 -5.34 1.79
N CYS A 215 -7.49 -4.25 1.95
CA CYS A 215 -7.44 -3.09 1.07
C CYS A 215 -7.24 -1.81 1.89
N LEU A 216 -6.14 -1.11 1.63
CA LEU A 216 -5.83 0.20 2.19
C LEU A 216 -6.27 1.29 1.21
N ASN A 217 -7.31 2.02 1.58
CA ASN A 217 -7.78 3.20 0.86
C ASN A 217 -7.23 4.48 1.50
N SER A 218 -7.03 5.50 0.69
CA SER A 218 -6.68 6.86 1.13
C SER A 218 -7.19 7.85 0.09
N THR A 219 -7.61 9.04 0.51
CA THR A 219 -8.21 10.04 -0.39
C THR A 219 -7.26 10.54 -1.48
N ASN A 220 -5.96 10.51 -1.21
CA ASN A 220 -4.92 11.01 -2.10
C ASN A 220 -3.97 9.92 -2.62
N SER A 221 -4.39 8.66 -2.56
CA SER A 221 -3.69 7.52 -3.14
C SER A 221 -4.67 6.60 -3.86
N LYS A 222 -4.15 5.77 -4.77
CA LYS A 222 -4.91 4.61 -5.23
C LYS A 222 -5.03 3.57 -4.11
N PRO A 223 -6.13 2.80 -4.09
CA PRO A 223 -6.27 1.63 -3.22
C PRO A 223 -5.07 0.69 -3.35
N GLN A 224 -4.55 0.22 -2.23
CA GLN A 224 -3.49 -0.79 -2.20
C GLN A 224 -4.02 -2.07 -1.57
N ARG A 225 -3.90 -3.19 -2.29
CA ARG A 225 -4.32 -4.50 -1.80
C ARG A 225 -3.12 -5.33 -1.40
N PHE A 226 -3.29 -6.11 -0.34
CA PHE A 226 -2.30 -7.08 0.09
C PHE A 226 -3.00 -8.31 0.66
N LYS A 227 -2.34 -9.45 0.53
CA LYS A 227 -2.79 -10.75 1.01
C LYS A 227 -1.94 -11.16 2.20
N LEU A 228 -2.59 -11.46 3.33
CA LEU A 228 -1.98 -12.11 4.47
C LEU A 228 -2.27 -13.61 4.40
N ARG A 229 -1.22 -14.41 4.35
CA ARG A 229 -1.28 -15.88 4.39
C ARG A 229 -0.81 -16.35 5.76
N ILE A 230 -1.61 -17.19 6.40
CA ILE A 230 -1.30 -17.76 7.71
C ILE A 230 -1.48 -19.26 7.60
N GLU A 231 -0.45 -20.03 7.91
CA GLU A 231 -0.49 -21.48 7.83
C GLU A 231 -0.09 -22.10 9.15
N TRP A 232 -0.89 -23.05 9.61
CA TRP A 232 -0.65 -23.78 10.85
C TRP A 232 -0.85 -25.28 10.67
N ASN A 233 0.07 -26.07 11.23
CA ASN A 233 0.04 -27.53 11.09
C ASN A 233 -0.94 -28.25 12.06
N GLY A 234 -1.52 -27.55 13.03
CA GLY A 234 -2.45 -28.10 14.02
C GLY A 234 -1.85 -28.42 15.40
N GLU A 235 -0.54 -28.28 15.58
CA GLU A 235 0.14 -28.56 16.85
C GLU A 235 0.47 -27.26 17.59
N TRP A 236 0.14 -27.20 18.87
CA TRP A 236 0.43 -26.04 19.72
C TRP A 236 1.73 -26.24 20.48
N GLU A 237 2.62 -25.27 20.38
CA GLU A 237 3.85 -25.24 21.16
C GLU A 237 3.83 -24.13 22.21
N GLY A 238 4.46 -24.41 23.35
CA GLY A 238 4.46 -23.52 24.52
C GLY A 238 5.43 -22.32 24.39
N ARG A 239 6.28 -22.30 23.36
CA ARG A 239 7.31 -21.28 23.12
C ARG A 239 7.42 -20.97 21.63
N GLN A 240 7.74 -19.71 21.32
CA GLN A 240 7.90 -19.20 19.96
C GLN A 240 8.98 -19.93 19.14
N ALA A 241 10.08 -20.32 19.79
CA ALA A 241 11.21 -20.98 19.14
C ALA A 241 10.81 -22.30 18.47
N ASP A 242 9.83 -22.98 19.04
CA ASP A 242 9.27 -24.24 18.53
C ASP A 242 8.08 -23.95 17.61
N MET A 243 7.21 -23.02 18.00
CA MET A 243 6.01 -22.64 17.24
C MET A 243 6.30 -22.10 15.84
N LYS A 244 7.42 -21.38 15.63
CA LYS A 244 7.75 -20.78 14.31
C LYS A 244 7.88 -21.78 13.16
N LYS A 245 8.14 -23.05 13.47
CA LYS A 245 8.20 -24.13 12.45
C LYS A 245 6.82 -24.63 12.05
N LEU A 246 5.83 -24.38 12.90
CA LEU A 246 4.48 -24.92 12.83
C LEU A 246 3.47 -23.87 12.37
N LEU A 247 3.71 -22.61 12.71
CA LEU A 247 2.91 -21.43 12.38
C LEU A 247 3.75 -20.47 11.54
N THR A 248 3.37 -20.28 10.28
CA THR A 248 4.03 -19.36 9.36
C THR A 248 3.09 -18.27 8.90
N MET A 249 3.63 -17.07 8.69
CA MET A 249 2.87 -15.92 8.19
C MET A 249 3.64 -15.25 7.06
N LYS A 250 2.93 -14.91 5.98
CA LYS A 250 3.51 -14.21 4.83
C LYS A 250 2.57 -13.12 4.35
N LEU A 251 3.16 -12.01 3.92
CA LEU A 251 2.43 -10.90 3.33
C LEU A 251 2.86 -10.72 1.88
N GLU A 252 1.88 -10.66 0.98
CA GLU A 252 2.09 -10.51 -0.46
C GLU A 252 1.31 -9.29 -0.97
N GLN A 253 1.96 -8.41 -1.73
CA GLN A 253 1.28 -7.28 -2.37
C GLN A 253 0.56 -7.74 -3.65
N LEU A 254 -0.66 -7.24 -3.88
CA LEU A 254 -1.51 -7.59 -5.03
C LEU A 254 -1.51 -6.50 -6.12
#